data_AF-W3WK17-F1
#
_entry.id   AF-W3WK17-F1
#
_cell.length_a   1.000
_cell.length_b   1.000
_cell.length_c   1.000
_cell.angle_alpha   90.00
_cell.angle_beta   90.00
_cell.angle_gamma   90.00
#
_symmetry.space_group_name_H-M   'P 1'
#
loop_
_entity.id
_entity.type
_entity.pdbx_description
1 polymer ?
#
loop_
_entity_poly.entity_id
_entity_poly.type
_entity_poly.pdbx_seq_one_letter_code
_entity_poly.pdbx_strand_id
1 'polypeptide(L)'
;MIGTSLYQFVFIRACIFALHYTSPLLLLALGIQLVAIGRSALSWRINQLFIAYCIVDLLYAVLIWWPYNKRLKDEARHPPPLSSADRRALFLKCADHIPDLERYLRLWFLGADSLDIKRDNVHDFVLWAFFDTVPERASQQDVFEAEELVDLLEDRLGRKLDAGRGKARGLCLTIDAIETRYRSFIWYIIVGLVDLFTHFQFAWLGFEYFAQPRSEAFSVTPPRLQSLFASKQSASRQLSYWHRPHTAADKSPVVFLHGIGIGLWTYVPFLSRIGGNNTGSGDIGVIAIEILPVSFRLTDAPLSKLELLSQLDTILDSHEWGDFVLAGHSYGTVLASHMIHSRTFNSRLQGVVLLDPVSIMLHLPDVAYNFTRRKPSRANEWQLWYFASMDPGVAHALARHFFWRENIIWKEELLDRSTNERTRDSHGISTRKVAVCLSERDLIVDTLSVAEYLADGEDWTPSTGSDVGDEMLHRDLHVTRDGIEILWFPGLDHGQMFEKRENQDRVCRVIDSYCA
;
A
#
# COMPACT_ATOMS: atom_id res chain seq x y z
N MET A 1 9.57 8.19 6.16
CA MET A 1 10.67 7.20 6.18
C MET A 1 11.88 7.77 6.89
N ILE A 2 12.56 6.98 7.71
CA ILE A 2 13.88 7.33 8.26
C ILE A 2 14.90 7.40 7.11
N GLY A 3 15.94 8.22 7.24
CA GLY A 3 17.00 8.30 6.22
C GLY A 3 17.93 7.09 6.23
N THR A 4 19.11 7.20 5.60
CA THR A 4 20.06 6.09 5.41
C THR A 4 21.36 6.22 6.23
N SER A 5 21.46 7.18 7.15
CA SER A 5 22.69 7.42 7.91
C SER A 5 23.00 6.29 8.93
N LEU A 6 24.27 6.17 9.32
CA LEU A 6 24.70 5.19 10.34
C LEU A 6 23.99 5.39 11.69
N TYR A 7 23.79 6.63 12.13
CA TYR A 7 23.05 6.91 13.36
C TYR A 7 21.62 6.39 13.29
N GLN A 8 20.93 6.68 12.17
CA GLN A 8 19.58 6.19 11.92
C GLN A 8 19.53 4.66 11.87
N PHE A 9 20.56 4.01 11.29
CA PHE A 9 20.70 2.57 11.28
C PHE A 9 20.81 1.98 12.69
N VAL A 10 21.68 2.52 13.53
CA VAL A 10 21.83 2.07 14.92
C VAL A 10 20.53 2.30 15.69
N PHE A 11 19.91 3.46 15.52
CA PHE A 11 18.65 3.82 16.18
C PHE A 11 17.52 2.85 15.82
N ILE A 12 17.27 2.59 14.54
CA ILE A 12 16.18 1.71 14.12
C ILE A 12 16.40 0.27 14.57
N ARG A 13 17.66 -0.21 14.52
CA ARG A 13 18.03 -1.55 15.00
C ARG A 13 17.81 -1.69 16.51
N ALA A 14 18.18 -0.67 17.28
CA ALA A 14 17.94 -0.64 18.73
C ALA A 14 16.43 -0.64 19.06
N CYS A 15 15.63 0.16 18.34
CA CYS A 15 14.18 0.18 18.50
C CYS A 15 13.55 -1.18 18.20
N ILE A 16 13.92 -1.80 17.07
CA ILE A 16 13.45 -3.13 16.68
C ILE A 16 13.81 -4.17 17.75
N PHE A 17 15.05 -4.15 18.23
CA PHE A 17 15.51 -5.07 19.26
C PHE A 17 14.71 -4.90 20.57
N ALA A 18 14.53 -3.66 21.02
CA ALA A 18 13.78 -3.36 22.25
C ALA A 18 12.31 -3.78 22.16
N LEU A 19 11.64 -3.52 21.02
CA LEU A 19 10.25 -3.88 20.80
C LEU A 19 10.05 -5.39 20.65
N HIS A 20 10.94 -6.06 19.92
CA HIS A 20 10.82 -7.50 19.68
C HIS A 20 11.15 -8.33 20.93
N TYR A 21 12.13 -7.89 21.72
CA TYR A 21 12.63 -8.63 22.89
C TYR A 21 12.23 -7.99 24.22
N THR A 22 11.17 -7.19 24.28
CA THR A 22 10.77 -6.49 25.52
C THR A 22 10.65 -7.44 26.70
N SER A 23 9.84 -8.50 26.60
CA SER A 23 9.64 -9.46 27.70
C SER A 23 10.93 -10.23 28.07
N PRO A 24 11.70 -10.79 27.12
CA PRO A 24 13.01 -11.38 27.43
C PRO A 24 13.98 -10.42 28.14
N LEU A 25 14.05 -9.15 27.73
CA LEU A 25 14.94 -8.16 28.34
C LEU A 25 14.52 -7.84 29.79
N LEU A 26 13.22 -7.71 30.05
CA LEU A 26 12.70 -7.49 31.40
C LEU A 26 12.96 -8.70 32.32
N LEU A 27 12.79 -9.93 31.81
CA LEU A 27 13.10 -11.14 32.56
C LEU A 27 14.61 -11.29 32.82
N LEU A 28 15.45 -10.94 31.87
CA LEU A 28 16.91 -10.93 32.04
C LEU A 28 17.32 -9.92 33.12
N ALA A 29 16.78 -8.70 33.06
CA ALA A 29 17.03 -7.66 34.06
C ALA A 29 16.61 -8.12 35.46
N LEU A 30 15.42 -8.74 35.58
CA LEU A 30 14.94 -9.32 36.84
C LEU A 30 15.87 -10.44 37.34
N GLY A 31 16.33 -11.33 36.45
CA GLY A 31 17.26 -12.40 36.78
C GLY A 31 18.60 -11.88 37.32
N ILE A 32 19.17 -10.85 36.69
CA ILE A 32 20.41 -10.20 37.16
C ILE A 32 20.20 -9.62 38.56
N GLN A 33 19.07 -8.96 38.82
CA GLN A 33 18.77 -8.40 40.14
C GLN A 33 18.56 -9.49 41.20
N LEU A 34 17.90 -10.59 40.85
CA LEU A 34 17.74 -11.74 41.75
C LEU A 34 19.09 -12.36 42.14
N VAL A 35 20.06 -12.39 41.22
CA VAL A 35 21.43 -12.85 41.52
C VAL A 35 22.15 -11.84 42.43
N ALA A 36 22.01 -10.54 42.18
CA ALA A 36 22.75 -9.50 42.89
C ALA A 36 22.25 -9.24 44.33
N ILE A 37 20.92 -9.18 44.54
CA ILE A 37 20.31 -8.79 45.82
C ILE A 37 19.32 -9.83 46.37
N GLY A 38 19.28 -11.03 45.77
CA GLY A 38 18.43 -12.12 46.22
C GLY A 38 16.93 -11.83 46.06
N ARG A 39 16.11 -12.48 46.91
CA ARG A 39 14.64 -12.35 46.89
C ARG A 39 14.14 -10.93 47.17
N SER A 40 14.98 -10.04 47.71
CA SER A 40 14.62 -8.65 47.96
C SER A 40 14.24 -7.90 46.67
N ALA A 41 14.80 -8.29 45.51
CA ALA A 41 14.43 -7.73 44.21
C ALA A 41 12.93 -7.84 43.93
N LEU A 42 12.25 -8.91 44.35
CA LEU A 42 10.82 -9.12 44.09
C LEU A 42 9.91 -8.15 44.86
N SER A 43 10.43 -7.53 45.93
CA SER A 43 9.69 -6.54 46.70
C SER A 43 9.65 -5.16 46.04
N TRP A 44 10.53 -4.91 45.05
CA TRP A 44 10.61 -3.62 44.39
C TRP A 44 9.43 -3.45 43.42
N ARG A 45 8.71 -2.33 43.54
CA ARG A 45 7.53 -2.03 42.71
C ARG A 45 7.80 -2.13 41.21
N ILE A 46 8.98 -1.69 40.76
CA ILE A 46 9.36 -1.75 39.35
C ILE A 46 9.45 -3.20 38.83
N ASN A 47 9.95 -4.12 39.65
CA ASN A 47 10.04 -5.53 39.28
C ASN A 47 8.68 -6.22 39.28
N GLN A 48 7.78 -5.80 40.16
CA GLN A 48 6.37 -6.24 40.11
C GLN A 48 5.70 -5.79 38.81
N LEU A 49 5.97 -4.57 38.34
CA LEU A 49 5.49 -4.08 37.04
C LEU A 49 6.11 -4.87 35.87
N PHE A 50 7.40 -5.22 35.93
CA PHE A 50 8.05 -6.06 34.92
C PHE A 50 7.40 -7.44 34.83
N ILE A 51 7.18 -8.09 35.98
CA ILE A 51 6.50 -9.40 36.03
C ILE A 51 5.08 -9.27 35.48
N ALA A 52 4.32 -8.26 35.91
CA ALA A 52 2.95 -8.04 35.43
C ALA A 52 2.91 -7.84 33.91
N TYR A 53 3.81 -7.02 33.36
CA TYR A 53 3.93 -6.84 31.91
C TYR A 53 4.23 -8.17 31.19
N CYS A 54 5.21 -8.95 31.66
CA CYS A 54 5.55 -10.23 31.03
C CYS A 54 4.37 -11.22 31.05
N ILE A 55 3.57 -11.22 32.13
CA ILE A 55 2.34 -12.02 32.21
C ILE A 55 1.32 -11.54 31.17
N VAL A 56 1.09 -10.23 31.08
CA VAL A 56 0.15 -9.66 30.10
C VAL A 56 0.60 -9.94 28.66
N ASP A 57 1.88 -9.75 28.35
CA ASP A 57 2.45 -10.03 27.03
C ASP A 57 2.33 -11.52 26.68
N LEU A 58 2.57 -12.42 27.63
CA LEU A 58 2.36 -13.86 27.45
C LEU A 58 0.88 -14.21 27.19
N LEU A 59 -0.04 -13.65 27.97
CA LEU A 59 -1.48 -13.86 27.78
C LEU A 59 -1.92 -13.34 26.41
N TYR A 60 -1.48 -12.14 26.02
CA TYR A 60 -1.72 -11.60 24.69
C TYR A 60 -1.14 -12.51 23.59
N ALA A 61 0.09 -13.01 23.76
CA ALA A 61 0.74 -13.88 22.80
C ALA A 61 -0.07 -15.17 22.57
N VAL A 62 -0.55 -15.78 23.64
CA VAL A 62 -1.29 -17.06 23.62
C VAL A 62 -2.74 -16.87 23.15
N LEU A 63 -3.42 -15.81 23.62
CA LEU A 63 -4.86 -15.63 23.41
C LEU A 63 -5.20 -14.85 22.12
N ILE A 64 -4.28 -14.01 21.62
CA ILE A 64 -4.55 -13.13 20.47
C ILE A 64 -3.56 -13.40 19.35
N TRP A 65 -2.26 -13.22 19.59
CA TRP A 65 -1.25 -13.28 18.54
C TRP A 65 -1.13 -14.67 17.92
N TRP A 66 -1.06 -15.73 18.72
CA TRP A 66 -0.90 -17.09 18.21
C TRP A 66 -2.12 -17.59 17.42
N PRO A 67 -3.37 -17.43 17.91
CA PRO A 67 -4.57 -17.74 17.13
C PRO A 67 -4.65 -16.94 15.82
N TYR A 68 -4.27 -15.66 15.84
CA TYR A 68 -4.22 -14.83 14.62
C TYR A 68 -3.21 -15.40 13.61
N ASN A 69 -1.98 -15.68 14.04
CA ASN A 69 -0.93 -16.22 13.16
C ASN A 69 -1.25 -17.62 12.65
N LYS A 70 -2.12 -18.38 13.33
CA LYS A 70 -2.60 -19.67 12.80
C LYS A 70 -3.44 -19.47 11.53
N ARG A 71 -4.25 -18.41 11.46
CA ARG A 71 -5.11 -18.09 10.29
C ARG A 71 -4.29 -17.69 9.06
N LEU A 72 -3.08 -17.17 9.25
CA LEU A 72 -2.15 -16.84 8.15
C LEU A 72 -1.76 -18.05 7.28
N LYS A 73 -2.04 -19.27 7.74
CA LYS A 73 -1.79 -20.50 7.00
C LYS A 73 -2.91 -20.85 6.02
N ASP A 74 -4.04 -20.15 6.09
CA ASP A 74 -5.16 -20.37 5.18
C ASP A 74 -4.73 -20.02 3.74
N GLU A 75 -5.27 -20.72 2.76
CA GLU A 75 -4.96 -20.49 1.34
C GLU A 75 -5.69 -19.24 0.82
N ALA A 76 -5.08 -18.57 -0.16
CA ALA A 76 -5.71 -17.45 -0.84
C ALA A 76 -6.94 -17.92 -1.62
N ARG A 77 -8.01 -17.12 -1.62
CA ARG A 77 -9.17 -17.34 -2.48
C ARG A 77 -9.03 -16.51 -3.73
N HIS A 78 -8.54 -17.13 -4.79
CA HIS A 78 -8.22 -16.44 -6.03
C HIS A 78 -9.47 -15.95 -6.77
N PRO A 79 -9.35 -14.84 -7.55
CA PRO A 79 -10.42 -14.37 -8.40
C PRO A 79 -10.76 -15.40 -9.50
N PRO A 80 -11.90 -15.23 -10.21
CA PRO A 80 -12.21 -16.05 -11.36
C PRO A 80 -11.04 -16.11 -12.36
N PRO A 81 -10.78 -17.28 -12.98
CA PRO A 81 -9.72 -17.43 -13.96
C PRO A 81 -10.03 -16.62 -15.21
N LEU A 82 -8.97 -16.09 -15.85
CA LEU A 82 -9.09 -15.43 -17.16
C LEU A 82 -9.40 -16.45 -18.25
N SER A 83 -10.03 -15.98 -19.33
CA SER A 83 -10.10 -16.74 -20.57
C SER A 83 -8.69 -16.88 -21.16
N SER A 84 -8.45 -17.93 -21.96
CA SER A 84 -7.16 -18.14 -22.63
C SER A 84 -6.74 -16.93 -23.48
N ALA A 85 -7.70 -16.31 -24.18
CA ALA A 85 -7.45 -15.11 -24.99
C ALA A 85 -7.03 -13.91 -24.12
N ASP A 86 -7.76 -13.64 -23.04
CA ASP A 86 -7.47 -12.51 -22.14
C ASP A 86 -6.15 -12.73 -21.40
N ARG A 87 -5.86 -13.97 -21.00
CA ARG A 87 -4.60 -14.34 -20.34
C ARG A 87 -3.40 -14.12 -21.26
N ARG A 88 -3.49 -14.60 -22.50
CA ARG A 88 -2.43 -14.38 -23.50
C ARG A 88 -2.25 -12.90 -23.83
N ALA A 89 -3.33 -12.14 -23.94
CA ALA A 89 -3.27 -10.69 -24.14
C ALA A 89 -2.60 -9.99 -22.95
N LEU A 90 -2.95 -10.35 -21.72
CA LEU A 90 -2.32 -9.83 -20.51
C LEU A 90 -0.83 -10.17 -20.46
N PHE A 91 -0.45 -11.41 -20.78
CA PHE A 91 0.95 -11.84 -20.81
C PHE A 91 1.77 -11.02 -21.81
N LEU A 92 1.27 -10.87 -23.05
CA LEU A 92 1.93 -10.07 -24.07
C LEU A 92 2.06 -8.60 -23.66
N LYS A 93 1.00 -8.05 -23.07
CA LYS A 93 0.99 -6.68 -22.56
C LYS A 93 2.04 -6.49 -21.46
N CYS A 94 2.17 -7.43 -20.52
CA CYS A 94 3.27 -7.40 -19.54
C CYS A 94 4.62 -7.46 -20.28
N ALA A 95 4.81 -8.43 -21.17
CA ALA A 95 6.08 -8.65 -21.85
C ALA A 95 6.54 -7.48 -22.75
N ASP A 96 5.62 -6.68 -23.28
CA ASP A 96 5.91 -5.46 -24.04
C ASP A 96 6.44 -4.32 -23.15
N HIS A 97 6.18 -4.37 -21.85
CA HIS A 97 6.55 -3.32 -20.88
C HIS A 97 7.58 -3.80 -19.86
N ILE A 98 8.31 -4.89 -20.13
CA ILE A 98 9.45 -5.30 -19.31
C ILE A 98 10.72 -4.60 -19.82
N PRO A 99 11.35 -3.69 -19.04
CA PRO A 99 12.54 -2.97 -19.52
C PRO A 99 13.78 -3.87 -19.64
N ASP A 100 13.93 -4.82 -18.71
CA ASP A 100 15.04 -5.77 -18.65
C ASP A 100 14.51 -7.14 -18.20
N LEU A 101 14.44 -8.07 -19.15
CA LEU A 101 13.88 -9.40 -18.92
C LEU A 101 14.74 -10.28 -18.01
N GLU A 102 16.06 -10.07 -18.01
CA GLU A 102 16.99 -10.83 -17.18
C GLU A 102 16.87 -10.37 -15.73
N ARG A 103 16.83 -9.05 -15.48
CA ARG A 103 16.53 -8.48 -14.15
C ARG A 103 15.14 -8.89 -13.68
N TYR A 104 14.15 -8.86 -14.57
CA TYR A 104 12.77 -9.26 -14.29
C TYR A 104 12.71 -10.68 -13.72
N LEU A 105 13.30 -11.65 -14.42
CA LEU A 105 13.37 -13.03 -13.97
C LEU A 105 14.13 -13.13 -12.66
N ARG A 106 15.34 -12.56 -12.57
CA ARG A 106 16.16 -12.67 -11.35
C ARG A 106 15.42 -12.19 -10.11
N LEU A 107 14.70 -11.07 -10.16
CA LEU A 107 13.97 -10.55 -8.99
C LEU A 107 12.71 -11.38 -8.66
N TRP A 108 11.97 -11.87 -9.66
CA TRP A 108 10.89 -12.85 -9.43
C TRP A 108 11.43 -14.18 -8.86
N PHE A 109 12.71 -14.49 -9.09
CA PHE A 109 13.41 -15.63 -8.49
C PHE A 109 14.32 -15.24 -7.32
N LEU A 110 13.92 -14.24 -6.54
CA LEU A 110 14.56 -13.83 -5.27
C LEU A 110 16.01 -13.34 -5.39
N GLY A 111 16.41 -12.85 -6.55
CA GLY A 111 17.77 -12.42 -6.88
C GLY A 111 18.71 -13.58 -7.24
N ALA A 112 18.16 -14.74 -7.64
CA ALA A 112 18.94 -15.91 -8.03
C ALA A 112 19.91 -15.60 -9.21
N ASP A 113 20.92 -16.48 -9.34
CA ASP A 113 21.76 -16.51 -10.53
C ASP A 113 20.93 -17.01 -11.73
N SER A 114 21.14 -16.39 -12.89
CA SER A 114 20.46 -16.72 -14.14
C SER A 114 20.61 -18.19 -14.54
N LEU A 115 21.74 -18.83 -14.19
CA LEU A 115 21.99 -20.25 -14.47
C LEU A 115 21.16 -21.20 -13.59
N ASP A 116 20.71 -20.71 -12.43
CA ASP A 116 19.85 -21.46 -11.52
C ASP A 116 18.36 -21.30 -11.87
N ILE A 117 18.01 -20.40 -12.80
CA ILE A 117 16.65 -20.19 -13.31
C ILE A 117 16.48 -21.00 -14.59
N LYS A 118 15.81 -22.14 -14.48
CA LYS A 118 15.59 -23.07 -15.59
C LYS A 118 14.13 -23.08 -16.03
N ARG A 119 13.86 -23.80 -17.12
CA ARG A 119 12.54 -23.82 -17.76
C ARG A 119 11.42 -24.22 -16.78
N ASP A 120 11.61 -25.26 -15.97
CA ASP A 120 10.59 -25.70 -15.00
C ASP A 120 10.31 -24.63 -13.93
N ASN A 121 11.33 -23.84 -13.56
CA ASN A 121 11.13 -22.75 -12.59
C ASN A 121 10.23 -21.66 -13.18
N VAL A 122 10.48 -21.30 -14.44
CA VAL A 122 9.70 -20.28 -15.16
C VAL A 122 8.28 -20.77 -15.45
N HIS A 123 8.11 -22.06 -15.77
CA HIS A 123 6.79 -22.68 -15.94
C HIS A 123 5.93 -22.57 -14.68
N ASP A 124 6.47 -22.94 -13.52
CA ASP A 124 5.78 -22.78 -12.22
C ASP A 124 5.42 -21.31 -11.95
N PHE A 125 6.32 -20.39 -12.27
CA PHE A 125 6.08 -18.95 -12.11
C PHE A 125 4.93 -18.48 -13.01
N VAL A 126 4.88 -18.92 -14.27
CA VAL A 126 3.81 -18.59 -15.20
C VAL A 126 2.47 -19.14 -14.71
N LEU A 127 2.42 -20.39 -14.23
CA LEU A 127 1.22 -20.99 -13.64
C LEU A 127 0.71 -20.17 -12.45
N TRP A 128 1.60 -19.72 -11.57
CA TRP A 128 1.19 -18.85 -10.47
C TRP A 128 0.71 -17.48 -10.97
N ALA A 129 1.51 -16.80 -11.79
CA ALA A 129 1.31 -15.40 -12.14
C ALA A 129 0.07 -15.19 -13.02
N PHE A 130 -0.22 -16.11 -13.94
CA PHE A 130 -1.27 -15.95 -14.97
C PHE A 130 -2.44 -16.95 -14.84
N PHE A 131 -2.27 -18.01 -14.05
CA PHE A 131 -3.32 -19.04 -13.84
C PHE A 131 -3.75 -19.20 -12.38
N ASP A 132 -3.10 -18.51 -11.42
CA ASP A 132 -3.39 -18.62 -9.99
C ASP A 132 -3.28 -20.04 -9.43
N THR A 133 -2.44 -20.87 -10.02
CA THR A 133 -2.36 -22.29 -9.66
C THR A 133 -0.93 -22.75 -9.44
N VAL A 134 -0.82 -23.98 -8.97
CA VAL A 134 0.45 -24.71 -8.81
C VAL A 134 0.46 -25.92 -9.75
N PRO A 135 1.63 -26.45 -10.12
CA PRO A 135 1.74 -27.62 -10.99
C PRO A 135 0.86 -28.79 -10.55
N GLU A 136 0.73 -29.04 -9.25
CA GLU A 136 -0.04 -30.16 -8.70
C GLU A 136 -1.56 -30.01 -8.88
N ARG A 137 -2.05 -28.79 -9.12
CA ARG A 137 -3.48 -28.47 -9.27
C ARG A 137 -3.85 -28.01 -10.68
N ALA A 138 -2.86 -27.76 -11.54
CA ALA A 138 -3.06 -27.30 -12.91
C ALA A 138 -3.74 -28.39 -13.77
N SER A 139 -4.68 -27.99 -14.62
CA SER A 139 -5.23 -28.89 -15.62
C SER A 139 -4.21 -29.17 -16.73
N GLN A 140 -4.40 -30.24 -17.51
CA GLN A 140 -3.54 -30.51 -18.67
C GLN A 140 -3.56 -29.35 -19.68
N GLN A 141 -4.70 -28.67 -19.81
CA GLN A 141 -4.83 -27.50 -20.67
C GLN A 141 -4.03 -26.31 -20.12
N ASP A 142 -4.07 -26.06 -18.81
CA ASP A 142 -3.28 -24.98 -18.20
C ASP A 142 -1.78 -25.22 -18.34
N VAL A 143 -1.34 -26.47 -18.15
CA VAL A 143 0.07 -26.85 -18.32
C VAL A 143 0.54 -26.62 -19.76
N PHE A 144 -0.27 -27.01 -20.75
CA PHE A 144 0.02 -26.80 -22.16
C PHE A 144 0.08 -25.31 -22.52
N GLU A 145 -0.92 -24.52 -22.10
CA GLU A 145 -0.94 -23.08 -22.37
C GLU A 145 0.23 -22.36 -21.65
N ALA A 146 0.58 -22.77 -20.43
CA ALA A 146 1.73 -22.22 -19.72
C ALA A 146 3.06 -22.49 -20.46
N GLU A 147 3.23 -23.67 -21.07
CA GLU A 147 4.40 -23.94 -21.93
C GLU A 147 4.46 -22.99 -23.14
N GLU A 148 3.32 -22.70 -23.78
CA GLU A 148 3.27 -21.71 -24.88
C GLU A 148 3.68 -20.31 -24.42
N LEU A 149 3.27 -19.90 -23.21
CA LEU A 149 3.70 -18.61 -22.65
C LEU A 149 5.19 -18.60 -22.28
N VAL A 150 5.75 -19.72 -21.82
CA VAL A 150 7.20 -19.88 -21.59
C VAL A 150 7.97 -19.76 -22.90
N ASP A 151 7.49 -20.37 -23.99
CA ASP A 151 8.12 -20.24 -25.31
C ASP A 151 8.14 -18.78 -25.79
N LEU A 152 7.02 -18.06 -25.64
CA LEU A 152 6.96 -16.63 -25.94
C LEU A 152 7.95 -15.80 -25.10
N LEU A 153 8.17 -16.20 -23.85
CA LEU A 153 9.14 -15.54 -22.98
C LEU A 153 10.58 -15.76 -23.46
N GLU A 154 10.93 -17.00 -23.81
CA GLU A 154 12.26 -17.34 -24.33
C GLU A 154 12.56 -16.67 -25.66
N ASP A 155 11.56 -16.55 -26.54
CA ASP A 155 11.70 -15.85 -27.81
C ASP A 155 12.03 -14.37 -27.59
N ARG A 156 11.41 -13.74 -26.58
CA ARG A 156 11.73 -12.36 -26.17
C ARG A 156 13.08 -12.24 -25.45
N LEU A 157 13.47 -13.26 -24.69
CA LEU A 157 14.77 -13.33 -24.04
C LEU A 157 15.92 -13.49 -25.06
N GLY A 158 15.60 -13.93 -26.28
CA GLY A 158 16.59 -14.18 -27.33
C GLY A 158 17.43 -15.44 -27.08
N ARG A 159 17.05 -16.27 -26.10
CA ARG A 159 17.70 -17.55 -25.78
C ARG A 159 16.71 -18.52 -25.15
N LYS A 160 16.99 -19.82 -25.32
CA LYS A 160 16.30 -20.88 -24.60
C LYS A 160 16.83 -21.00 -23.17
N LEU A 161 15.94 -21.34 -22.24
CA LEU A 161 16.29 -21.68 -20.87
C LEU A 161 16.78 -23.12 -20.82
N ASP A 162 17.69 -23.41 -19.90
CA ASP A 162 18.15 -24.78 -19.68
C ASP A 162 16.98 -25.67 -19.25
N ALA A 163 16.95 -26.91 -19.75
CA ALA A 163 15.91 -27.87 -19.42
C ALA A 163 15.96 -28.31 -17.95
N GLY A 164 14.78 -28.68 -17.43
CA GLY A 164 14.58 -29.19 -16.08
C GLY A 164 14.50 -28.10 -15.01
N ARG A 165 14.59 -28.52 -13.75
CA ARG A 165 14.47 -27.64 -12.58
C ARG A 165 15.83 -27.20 -12.05
N GLY A 166 16.02 -25.90 -11.92
CA GLY A 166 17.16 -25.28 -11.26
C GLY A 166 16.94 -25.07 -9.77
N LYS A 167 17.94 -24.47 -9.09
CA LYS A 167 17.92 -24.23 -7.64
C LYS A 167 17.16 -22.96 -7.25
N ALA A 168 16.81 -22.12 -8.23
CA ALA A 168 16.08 -20.89 -7.99
C ALA A 168 14.70 -21.16 -7.40
N ARG A 169 14.24 -20.26 -6.51
CA ARG A 169 12.90 -20.29 -5.94
C ARG A 169 12.12 -19.08 -6.42
N GLY A 170 10.93 -19.31 -6.97
CA GLY A 170 10.01 -18.26 -7.37
C GLY A 170 9.41 -17.53 -6.16
N LEU A 171 9.17 -16.24 -6.33
CA LEU A 171 8.35 -15.40 -5.46
C LEU A 171 6.91 -15.55 -5.92
N CYS A 172 6.13 -16.35 -5.20
CA CYS A 172 4.72 -16.60 -5.51
C CYS A 172 3.87 -16.10 -4.34
N LEU A 173 3.61 -14.78 -4.29
CA LEU A 173 3.11 -14.09 -3.10
C LEU A 173 1.87 -14.73 -2.47
N THR A 174 0.91 -15.16 -3.29
CA THR A 174 -0.38 -15.72 -2.84
C THR A 174 -0.31 -17.18 -2.37
N ILE A 175 0.80 -17.86 -2.64
CA ILE A 175 1.01 -19.28 -2.36
C ILE A 175 2.09 -19.47 -1.29
N ASP A 176 3.13 -18.63 -1.32
CA ASP A 176 4.22 -18.66 -0.37
C ASP A 176 3.72 -18.60 1.09
N ALA A 177 4.50 -19.21 1.98
CA ALA A 177 4.31 -19.08 3.40
C ALA A 177 4.44 -17.60 3.83
N ILE A 178 3.54 -17.16 4.69
CA ILE A 178 3.56 -15.80 5.24
C ILE A 178 4.65 -15.72 6.30
N GLU A 179 5.65 -14.85 6.08
CA GLU A 179 6.66 -14.54 7.09
C GLU A 179 6.22 -13.32 7.91
N THR A 180 6.15 -13.47 9.23
CA THR A 180 5.84 -12.40 10.17
C THR A 180 6.83 -12.39 11.32
N ARG A 181 6.84 -11.31 12.10
CA ARG A 181 7.61 -11.22 13.35
C ARG A 181 6.68 -11.00 14.53
N TYR A 182 7.08 -11.53 15.69
CA TYR A 182 6.36 -11.28 16.92
C TYR A 182 6.30 -9.77 17.21
N ARG A 183 5.08 -9.32 17.50
CA ARG A 183 4.73 -7.96 17.92
C ARG A 183 4.34 -8.03 19.37
N SER A 184 5.17 -7.47 20.24
CA SER A 184 4.91 -7.39 21.67
C SER A 184 3.65 -6.58 21.95
N PHE A 185 3.06 -6.81 23.13
CA PHE A 185 1.90 -6.08 23.60
C PHE A 185 2.15 -4.56 23.61
N ILE A 186 3.36 -4.12 23.99
CA ILE A 186 3.73 -2.70 23.97
C ILE A 186 3.67 -2.08 22.57
N TRP A 187 3.99 -2.82 21.50
CA TRP A 187 3.85 -2.32 20.13
C TRP A 187 2.39 -1.97 19.82
N TYR A 188 1.44 -2.84 20.16
CA TYR A 188 0.03 -2.56 19.93
C TYR A 188 -0.51 -1.47 20.86
N ILE A 189 0.04 -1.28 22.07
CA ILE A 189 -0.25 -0.07 22.87
C ILE A 189 0.18 1.18 22.10
N ILE A 190 1.39 1.22 21.53
CA ILE A 190 1.89 2.36 20.76
C ILE A 190 0.96 2.65 19.58
N VAL A 191 0.59 1.63 18.80
CA VAL A 191 -0.36 1.78 17.68
C VAL A 191 -1.69 2.37 18.15
N GLY A 192 -2.23 1.89 19.27
CA GLY A 192 -3.48 2.41 19.84
C GLY A 192 -3.38 3.86 20.31
N LEU A 193 -2.25 4.25 20.92
CA LEU A 193 -2.01 5.62 21.36
C LEU A 193 -1.85 6.58 20.18
N VAL A 194 -1.12 6.19 19.14
CA VAL A 194 -0.96 7.00 17.93
C VAL A 194 -2.30 7.21 17.23
N ASP A 195 -3.13 6.17 17.14
CA ASP A 195 -4.48 6.26 16.57
C ASP A 195 -5.41 7.15 17.41
N LEU A 196 -5.36 7.06 18.74
CA LEU A 196 -6.09 7.95 19.62
C LEU A 196 -5.64 9.41 19.46
N PHE A 197 -4.34 9.65 19.36
CA PHE A 197 -3.80 10.99 19.13
C PHE A 197 -4.19 11.53 17.75
N THR A 198 -4.15 10.68 16.72
CA THR A 198 -4.65 10.97 15.36
C THR A 198 -6.12 11.40 15.41
N HIS A 199 -6.94 10.69 16.20
CA HIS A 199 -8.34 11.06 16.39
C HIS A 199 -8.51 12.44 17.01
N PHE A 200 -7.76 12.77 18.06
CA PHE A 200 -7.81 14.11 18.64
C PHE A 200 -7.37 15.19 17.66
N GLN A 201 -6.33 14.94 16.85
CA GLN A 201 -5.88 15.92 15.86
C GLN A 201 -6.94 16.19 14.78
N PHE A 202 -7.55 15.14 14.20
CA PHE A 202 -8.61 15.34 13.22
C PHE A 202 -9.82 16.06 13.82
N ALA A 203 -10.26 15.67 15.02
CA ALA A 203 -11.35 16.34 15.70
C ALA A 203 -11.05 17.81 15.98
N TRP A 204 -9.81 18.12 16.40
CA TRP A 204 -9.34 19.50 16.60
C TRP A 204 -9.35 20.32 15.29
N LEU A 205 -9.06 19.65 14.17
CA LEU A 205 -9.07 20.25 12.83
C LEU A 205 -10.47 20.29 12.19
N GLY A 206 -11.53 19.96 12.95
CA GLY A 206 -12.92 20.04 12.49
C GLY A 206 -13.39 18.87 11.63
N PHE A 207 -12.60 17.80 11.52
CA PHE A 207 -13.05 16.57 10.87
C PHE A 207 -13.97 15.78 11.81
N GLU A 208 -14.97 15.16 11.22
CA GLU A 208 -15.97 14.33 11.87
C GLU A 208 -15.61 12.85 11.71
N TYR A 209 -15.60 12.13 12.83
CA TYR A 209 -15.31 10.69 12.81
C TYR A 209 -16.57 9.86 12.66
N PHE A 210 -16.62 9.05 11.61
CA PHE A 210 -17.68 8.07 11.38
C PHE A 210 -17.16 6.66 11.71
N ALA A 211 -17.55 6.16 12.88
CA ALA A 211 -17.08 4.88 13.39
C ALA A 211 -17.84 3.69 12.78
N GLN A 212 -17.19 2.53 12.72
CA GLN A 212 -17.87 1.25 12.54
C GLN A 212 -18.90 1.01 13.67
N PRO A 213 -19.93 0.16 13.46
CA PRO A 213 -20.88 -0.21 14.51
C PRO A 213 -20.17 -0.70 15.77
N ARG A 214 -20.69 -0.34 16.95
CA ARG A 214 -20.10 -0.74 18.25
C ARG A 214 -19.91 -2.26 18.42
N SER A 215 -20.68 -3.08 17.70
CA SER A 215 -20.50 -4.54 17.67
C SER A 215 -19.13 -4.96 17.12
N GLU A 216 -18.50 -4.13 16.30
CA GLU A 216 -17.16 -4.34 15.71
C GLU A 216 -16.04 -3.77 16.59
N ALA A 217 -16.35 -3.13 17.73
CA ALA A 217 -15.33 -2.45 18.54
C ALA A 217 -14.24 -3.39 19.09
N PHE A 218 -14.51 -4.70 19.15
CA PHE A 218 -13.59 -5.74 19.61
C PHE A 218 -13.04 -6.62 18.47
N SER A 219 -13.38 -6.38 17.20
CA SER A 219 -12.80 -7.10 16.05
C SER A 219 -11.42 -6.57 15.65
N VAL A 220 -10.95 -5.50 16.31
CA VAL A 220 -9.67 -4.84 16.05
C VAL A 220 -8.79 -4.90 17.30
N THR A 221 -7.54 -5.35 17.14
CA THR A 221 -6.50 -5.25 18.17
C THR A 221 -5.41 -4.25 17.74
N PRO A 222 -5.09 -3.24 18.57
CA PRO A 222 -5.72 -2.92 19.87
C PRO A 222 -7.16 -2.38 19.69
N PRO A 223 -8.05 -2.58 20.70
CA PRO A 223 -9.39 -2.01 20.67
C PRO A 223 -9.36 -0.49 20.49
N ARG A 224 -10.25 0.03 19.64
CA ARG A 224 -10.31 1.47 19.30
C ARG A 224 -11.27 2.19 20.24
N LEU A 225 -10.72 2.84 21.27
CA LEU A 225 -11.53 3.55 22.29
C LEU A 225 -12.42 4.62 21.66
N GLN A 226 -11.93 5.33 20.67
CA GLN A 226 -12.68 6.36 19.96
C GLN A 226 -13.91 5.83 19.22
N SER A 227 -13.91 4.56 18.79
CA SER A 227 -15.07 3.96 18.12
C SER A 227 -16.21 3.64 19.11
N LEU A 228 -15.88 3.38 20.39
CA LEU A 228 -16.89 3.14 21.43
C LEU A 228 -17.71 4.40 21.75
N PHE A 229 -17.04 5.55 21.76
CA PHE A 229 -17.61 6.84 22.14
C PHE A 229 -17.95 7.76 20.95
N ALA A 230 -17.83 7.27 19.72
CA ALA A 230 -18.14 8.05 18.53
C ALA A 230 -19.62 8.50 18.53
N SER A 231 -19.83 9.77 18.19
CA SER A 231 -21.16 10.37 18.05
C SER A 231 -21.81 10.04 16.71
N LYS A 232 -21.02 9.78 15.67
CA LYS A 232 -21.47 9.39 14.34
C LYS A 232 -21.08 7.96 14.02
N GLN A 233 -21.91 7.30 13.22
CA GLN A 233 -21.70 5.94 12.75
C GLN A 233 -21.60 5.95 11.23
N SER A 234 -20.70 5.14 10.70
CA SER A 234 -20.54 4.93 9.27
C SER A 234 -21.81 4.31 8.68
N ALA A 235 -22.16 4.73 7.47
CA ALA A 235 -23.19 4.08 6.67
C ALA A 235 -22.75 2.68 6.22
N SER A 236 -21.44 2.44 6.17
CA SER A 236 -20.85 1.13 5.96
C SER A 236 -20.67 0.38 7.28
N ARG A 237 -20.84 -0.95 7.25
CA ARG A 237 -20.62 -1.83 8.40
C ARG A 237 -19.14 -1.97 8.77
N GLN A 238 -18.22 -2.01 7.78
CA GLN A 238 -16.83 -2.42 8.02
C GLN A 238 -15.80 -1.32 7.71
N LEU A 239 -16.22 -0.14 7.26
CA LEU A 239 -15.30 0.98 7.03
C LEU A 239 -15.63 2.12 7.98
N SER A 240 -14.64 2.56 8.75
CA SER A 240 -14.66 3.86 9.40
C SER A 240 -13.93 4.89 8.54
N TYR A 241 -14.26 6.16 8.72
CA TYR A 241 -13.64 7.24 7.95
C TYR A 241 -13.71 8.57 8.70
N TRP A 242 -12.89 9.50 8.25
CA TRP A 242 -12.95 10.90 8.66
C TRP A 242 -13.56 11.74 7.56
N HIS A 243 -14.43 12.67 7.93
CA HIS A 243 -15.14 13.53 7.01
C HIS A 243 -14.96 14.99 7.39
N ARG A 244 -14.44 15.80 6.48
CA ARG A 244 -14.57 17.26 6.55
C ARG A 244 -15.74 17.67 5.66
N PRO A 245 -16.76 18.38 6.19
CA PRO A 245 -17.91 18.83 5.40
C PRO A 245 -17.51 19.60 4.15
N HIS A 246 -18.25 19.37 3.07
CA HIS A 246 -18.10 20.10 1.83
C HIS A 246 -19.06 21.29 1.80
N THR A 247 -18.55 22.51 1.71
CA THR A 247 -19.39 23.73 1.65
C THR A 247 -19.12 24.59 0.43
N ALA A 248 -18.05 24.32 -0.33
CA ALA A 248 -17.81 24.96 -1.62
C ALA A 248 -18.84 24.50 -2.66
N ALA A 249 -19.56 25.44 -3.28
CA ALA A 249 -20.66 25.13 -4.20
C ALA A 249 -20.21 24.83 -5.64
N ASP A 250 -18.99 25.26 -5.99
CA ASP A 250 -18.42 25.25 -7.33
C ASP A 250 -17.21 24.31 -7.44
N LYS A 251 -16.97 23.46 -6.44
CA LYS A 251 -15.82 22.57 -6.39
C LYS A 251 -16.23 21.13 -6.17
N SER A 252 -15.41 20.19 -6.61
CA SER A 252 -15.56 18.78 -6.28
C SER A 252 -14.94 18.46 -4.92
N PRO A 253 -15.55 17.59 -4.09
CA PRO A 253 -14.94 17.08 -2.87
C PRO A 253 -13.85 16.04 -3.16
N VAL A 254 -13.06 15.68 -2.15
CA VAL A 254 -11.94 14.74 -2.26
C VAL A 254 -12.18 13.46 -1.46
N VAL A 255 -11.96 12.31 -2.09
CA VAL A 255 -11.88 11.01 -1.42
C VAL A 255 -10.42 10.59 -1.35
N PHE A 256 -9.93 10.29 -0.14
CA PHE A 256 -8.56 9.90 0.11
C PHE A 256 -8.44 8.45 0.60
N LEU A 257 -7.54 7.68 -0.04
CA LEU A 257 -7.23 6.29 0.28
C LEU A 257 -5.76 6.18 0.71
N HIS A 258 -5.51 5.78 1.95
CA HIS A 258 -4.17 5.76 2.53
C HIS A 258 -3.38 4.48 2.21
N GLY A 259 -2.06 4.57 2.30
CA GLY A 259 -1.14 3.45 2.14
C GLY A 259 -0.95 2.61 3.41
N ILE A 260 -0.15 1.54 3.32
CA ILE A 260 0.25 0.74 4.49
C ILE A 260 0.99 1.63 5.50
N GLY A 261 0.63 1.56 6.78
CA GLY A 261 1.24 2.43 7.78
C GLY A 261 0.59 2.37 9.16
N ILE A 262 0.83 3.38 9.99
CA ILE A 262 0.22 3.51 11.32
C ILE A 262 -1.14 4.23 11.24
N GLY A 263 -1.98 3.81 10.28
CA GLY A 263 -3.24 4.46 9.94
C GLY A 263 -3.07 5.85 9.33
N LEU A 264 -3.98 6.77 9.63
CA LEU A 264 -4.03 8.10 9.02
C LEU A 264 -3.05 9.13 9.61
N TRP A 265 -2.29 8.77 10.66
CA TRP A 265 -1.39 9.66 11.39
C TRP A 265 -0.49 10.52 10.49
N THR A 266 0.19 9.90 9.52
CA THR A 266 1.14 10.60 8.64
C THR A 266 0.47 11.54 7.63
N TYR A 267 -0.85 11.45 7.48
CA TYR A 267 -1.61 12.21 6.48
C TYR A 267 -2.39 13.37 7.10
N VAL A 268 -2.49 13.46 8.44
CA VAL A 268 -3.28 14.51 9.11
C VAL A 268 -2.90 15.92 8.63
N PRO A 269 -1.61 16.33 8.60
CA PRO A 269 -1.26 17.68 8.17
C PRO A 269 -1.60 17.92 6.71
N PHE A 270 -1.34 16.93 5.85
CA PHE A 270 -1.65 16.97 4.42
C PHE A 270 -3.16 17.13 4.16
N LEU A 271 -3.98 16.26 4.75
CA LEU A 271 -5.44 16.27 4.54
C LEU A 271 -6.08 17.55 5.05
N SER A 272 -5.58 18.12 6.15
CA SER A 272 -6.06 19.39 6.68
C SER A 272 -5.84 20.57 5.74
N ARG A 273 -4.88 20.46 4.82
CA ARG A 273 -4.41 21.54 3.94
C ARG A 273 -4.98 21.50 2.53
N ILE A 274 -5.64 20.42 2.15
CA ILE A 274 -6.44 20.37 0.92
C ILE A 274 -7.46 21.52 0.98
N GLY A 275 -7.58 22.30 -0.09
CA GLY A 275 -8.42 23.50 -0.16
C GLY A 275 -7.90 24.70 0.63
N GLY A 276 -6.68 24.65 1.19
CA GLY A 276 -6.13 25.74 2.01
C GLY A 276 -5.85 27.04 1.24
N ASN A 277 -5.74 26.97 -0.09
CA ASN A 277 -5.60 28.14 -0.97
C ASN A 277 -6.95 28.60 -1.54
N ASN A 278 -8.08 28.09 -1.03
CA ASN A 278 -9.38 28.47 -1.53
C ASN A 278 -9.70 29.92 -1.18
N THR A 279 -9.82 30.78 -2.20
CA THR A 279 -10.23 32.18 -2.07
C THR A 279 -11.75 32.36 -2.20
N GLY A 280 -12.51 31.28 -2.44
CA GLY A 280 -13.96 31.25 -2.62
C GLY A 280 -14.80 31.07 -1.34
N SER A 281 -16.12 30.87 -1.51
CA SER A 281 -17.16 30.94 -0.45
C SER A 281 -17.39 29.67 0.38
N GLY A 282 -16.46 28.72 0.44
CA GLY A 282 -16.61 27.49 1.24
C GLY A 282 -15.39 26.56 1.21
N ASP A 283 -15.46 25.49 2.00
CA ASP A 283 -14.39 24.49 2.16
C ASP A 283 -14.58 23.29 1.24
N ILE A 284 -13.46 22.79 0.70
CA ILE A 284 -13.43 21.51 -0.04
C ILE A 284 -13.60 20.37 0.95
N GLY A 285 -14.63 19.54 0.77
CA GLY A 285 -14.87 18.40 1.64
C GLY A 285 -13.84 17.30 1.42
N VAL A 286 -13.54 16.55 2.47
CA VAL A 286 -12.57 15.44 2.42
C VAL A 286 -13.15 14.24 3.14
N ILE A 287 -13.24 13.08 2.45
CA ILE A 287 -13.46 11.78 3.09
C ILE A 287 -12.14 11.00 3.06
N ALA A 288 -11.57 10.72 4.22
CA ALA A 288 -10.40 9.86 4.37
C ALA A 288 -10.82 8.51 4.94
N ILE A 289 -10.78 7.47 4.10
CA ILE A 289 -11.21 6.11 4.46
C ILE A 289 -10.14 5.42 5.30
N GLU A 290 -10.51 4.76 6.40
CA GLU A 290 -9.60 3.96 7.20
C GLU A 290 -9.58 2.50 6.75
N ILE A 291 -8.43 2.04 6.25
CA ILE A 291 -8.19 0.67 5.85
C ILE A 291 -7.41 -0.04 6.97
N LEU A 292 -8.16 -0.49 7.99
CA LEU A 292 -7.56 -1.06 9.21
C LEU A 292 -6.66 -2.29 8.99
N PRO A 293 -6.94 -3.22 8.06
CA PRO A 293 -6.08 -4.38 7.81
C PRO A 293 -4.64 -4.03 7.39
N VAL A 294 -4.40 -2.83 6.86
CA VAL A 294 -3.07 -2.33 6.50
C VAL A 294 -2.54 -1.25 7.44
N SER A 295 -3.16 -1.11 8.62
CA SER A 295 -2.88 -0.05 9.60
C SER A 295 -2.10 -0.54 10.84
N PHE A 296 -1.23 -1.55 10.68
CA PHE A 296 -0.45 -2.20 11.76
C PHE A 296 -1.30 -2.73 12.91
N ARG A 297 -2.40 -3.39 12.57
CA ARG A 297 -3.42 -3.92 13.48
C ARG A 297 -3.69 -5.39 13.19
N LEU A 298 -4.16 -6.10 14.19
CA LEU A 298 -4.76 -7.41 13.98
C LEU A 298 -6.27 -7.21 13.80
N THR A 299 -6.77 -7.55 12.63
CA THR A 299 -8.18 -7.38 12.24
C THR A 299 -8.68 -8.64 11.55
N ASP A 300 -9.97 -8.68 11.21
CA ASP A 300 -10.42 -9.62 10.19
C ASP A 300 -9.78 -9.33 8.82
N ALA A 301 -9.97 -10.27 7.88
CA ALA A 301 -9.44 -10.14 6.53
C ALA A 301 -9.90 -8.85 5.83
N PRO A 302 -9.10 -8.28 4.92
CA PRO A 302 -9.54 -7.19 4.06
C PRO A 302 -10.81 -7.55 3.29
N LEU A 303 -11.61 -6.54 2.98
CA LEU A 303 -12.79 -6.68 2.10
C LEU A 303 -12.37 -7.17 0.72
N SER A 304 -13.20 -7.99 0.09
CA SER A 304 -13.05 -8.26 -1.33
C SER A 304 -13.30 -7.00 -2.15
N LYS A 305 -12.81 -6.98 -3.40
CA LYS A 305 -12.99 -5.85 -4.34
C LYS A 305 -14.44 -5.39 -4.44
N LEU A 306 -15.39 -6.31 -4.60
CA LEU A 306 -16.82 -5.97 -4.76
C LEU A 306 -17.44 -5.44 -3.46
N GLU A 307 -17.10 -6.02 -2.32
CA GLU A 307 -17.57 -5.56 -1.01
C GLU A 307 -17.04 -4.16 -0.68
N LEU A 308 -15.76 -3.91 -0.95
CA LEU A 308 -15.14 -2.60 -0.78
C LEU A 308 -15.87 -1.55 -1.62
N LEU A 309 -16.05 -1.81 -2.93
CA LEU A 309 -16.73 -0.88 -3.84
C LEU A 309 -18.16 -0.59 -3.39
N SER A 310 -18.93 -1.61 -2.99
CA SER A 310 -20.29 -1.43 -2.48
C SER A 310 -20.35 -0.60 -1.20
N GLN A 311 -19.40 -0.79 -0.29
CA GLN A 311 -19.34 -0.03 0.95
C GLN A 311 -18.89 1.42 0.73
N LEU A 312 -17.95 1.66 -0.19
CA LEU A 312 -17.56 3.02 -0.58
C LEU A 312 -18.74 3.75 -1.24
N ASP A 313 -19.50 3.08 -2.11
CA ASP A 313 -20.66 3.66 -2.79
C ASP A 313 -21.71 4.10 -1.76
N THR A 314 -22.00 3.23 -0.79
CA THR A 314 -22.90 3.53 0.35
C THR A 314 -22.42 4.73 1.17
N ILE A 315 -21.11 4.86 1.41
CA ILE A 315 -20.54 6.00 2.14
C ILE A 315 -20.73 7.29 1.34
N LEU A 316 -20.34 7.31 0.06
CA LEU A 316 -20.41 8.53 -0.76
C LEU A 316 -21.85 8.98 -0.98
N ASP A 317 -22.78 8.04 -1.17
CA ASP A 317 -24.20 8.34 -1.34
C ASP A 317 -24.82 8.90 -0.05
N SER A 318 -24.36 8.44 1.12
CA SER A 318 -24.80 9.01 2.41
C SER A 318 -24.37 10.46 2.64
N HIS A 319 -23.36 10.93 1.92
CA HIS A 319 -22.91 12.33 1.89
C HIS A 319 -23.36 13.09 0.64
N GLU A 320 -24.15 12.45 -0.23
CA GLU A 320 -24.65 13.03 -1.49
C GLU A 320 -23.52 13.44 -2.46
N TRP A 321 -22.36 12.77 -2.41
CA TRP A 321 -21.20 13.10 -3.26
C TRP A 321 -21.26 12.39 -4.60
N GLY A 322 -22.02 12.95 -5.54
CA GLY A 322 -22.18 12.40 -6.89
C GLY A 322 -20.88 12.34 -7.70
N ASP A 323 -20.08 13.39 -7.64
CA ASP A 323 -18.80 13.55 -8.33
C ASP A 323 -17.70 13.92 -7.33
N PHE A 324 -16.46 13.45 -7.54
CA PHE A 324 -15.35 13.73 -6.64
C PHE A 324 -13.98 13.55 -7.31
N VAL A 325 -12.95 14.12 -6.66
CA VAL A 325 -11.53 13.85 -6.96
C VAL A 325 -11.04 12.73 -6.06
N LEU A 326 -10.37 11.73 -6.63
CA LEU A 326 -9.80 10.62 -5.89
C LEU A 326 -8.30 10.81 -5.71
N ALA A 327 -7.83 10.72 -4.47
CA ALA A 327 -6.42 10.70 -4.14
C ALA A 327 -6.05 9.40 -3.44
N GLY A 328 -5.03 8.69 -3.92
CA GLY A 328 -4.55 7.44 -3.35
C GLY A 328 -3.05 7.49 -3.13
N HIS A 329 -2.57 7.00 -1.98
CA HIS A 329 -1.13 6.86 -1.73
C HIS A 329 -0.73 5.40 -1.57
N SER A 330 0.35 4.98 -2.24
CA SER A 330 0.94 3.64 -2.06
C SER A 330 -0.13 2.55 -2.20
N TYR A 331 -0.33 1.68 -1.21
CA TYR A 331 -1.41 0.69 -1.19
C TYR A 331 -2.81 1.28 -1.48
N GLY A 332 -3.09 2.54 -1.12
CA GLY A 332 -4.33 3.21 -1.48
C GLY A 332 -4.57 3.33 -2.99
N THR A 333 -3.52 3.29 -3.82
CA THR A 333 -3.66 3.31 -5.29
C THR A 333 -4.17 1.98 -5.84
N VAL A 334 -4.03 0.89 -5.09
CA VAL A 334 -4.65 -0.41 -5.42
C VAL A 334 -6.16 -0.32 -5.26
N LEU A 335 -6.62 0.32 -4.19
CA LEU A 335 -8.05 0.57 -3.98
C LEU A 335 -8.59 1.58 -5.00
N ALA A 336 -7.78 2.57 -5.37
CA ALA A 336 -8.11 3.49 -6.46
C ALA A 336 -8.26 2.76 -7.80
N SER A 337 -7.40 1.76 -8.09
CA SER A 337 -7.55 0.88 -9.26
C SER A 337 -8.93 0.26 -9.32
N HIS A 338 -9.41 -0.28 -8.20
CA HIS A 338 -10.74 -0.92 -8.16
C HIS A 338 -11.86 0.07 -8.49
N MET A 339 -11.75 1.32 -8.05
CA MET A 339 -12.70 2.39 -8.37
C MET A 339 -12.60 2.80 -9.85
N ILE A 340 -11.40 2.91 -10.42
CA ILE A 340 -11.19 3.26 -11.83
C ILE A 340 -11.79 2.20 -12.75
N HIS A 341 -11.59 0.91 -12.45
CA HIS A 341 -12.16 -0.19 -13.24
C HIS A 341 -13.66 -0.43 -13.01
N SER A 342 -14.24 0.19 -11.98
CA SER A 342 -15.67 0.06 -11.68
C SER A 342 -16.49 1.03 -12.51
N ARG A 343 -17.48 0.53 -13.26
CA ARG A 343 -18.40 1.38 -14.03
C ARG A 343 -19.12 2.43 -13.17
N THR A 344 -19.49 2.06 -11.93
CA THR A 344 -20.20 2.95 -11.00
C THR A 344 -19.34 4.15 -10.60
N PHE A 345 -18.05 3.94 -10.34
CA PHE A 345 -17.17 5.02 -9.88
C PHE A 345 -16.49 5.75 -11.04
N ASN A 346 -16.18 5.06 -12.15
CA ASN A 346 -15.46 5.63 -13.27
C ASN A 346 -16.12 6.92 -13.80
N SER A 347 -17.45 6.97 -13.86
CA SER A 347 -18.21 8.16 -14.25
C SER A 347 -18.15 9.32 -13.23
N ARG A 348 -18.07 8.99 -11.93
CA ARG A 348 -18.05 9.92 -10.78
C ARG A 348 -16.68 10.57 -10.54
N LEU A 349 -15.62 10.02 -11.14
CA LEU A 349 -14.24 10.44 -10.92
C LEU A 349 -13.86 11.61 -11.85
N GLN A 350 -13.87 12.84 -11.32
CA GLN A 350 -13.51 14.05 -12.06
C GLN A 350 -11.99 14.17 -12.27
N GLY A 351 -11.23 13.69 -11.29
CA GLY A 351 -9.78 13.63 -11.36
C GLY A 351 -9.22 12.55 -10.45
N VAL A 352 -8.02 12.09 -10.78
CA VAL A 352 -7.29 11.07 -10.00
C VAL A 352 -5.88 11.57 -9.72
N VAL A 353 -5.47 11.52 -8.45
CA VAL A 353 -4.12 11.88 -8.00
C VAL A 353 -3.51 10.66 -7.29
N LEU A 354 -2.51 10.03 -7.92
CA LEU A 354 -1.82 8.86 -7.39
C LEU A 354 -0.46 9.27 -6.82
N LEU A 355 -0.22 8.96 -5.55
CA LEU A 355 0.97 9.36 -4.79
C LEU A 355 1.82 8.12 -4.53
N ASP A 356 3.04 8.07 -5.07
CA ASP A 356 3.93 6.90 -5.07
C ASP A 356 3.16 5.59 -5.39
N PRO A 357 2.50 5.51 -6.56
CA PRO A 357 1.61 4.40 -6.88
C PRO A 357 2.34 3.07 -6.96
N VAL A 358 1.85 2.10 -6.19
CA VAL A 358 2.27 0.70 -6.32
C VAL A 358 1.45 -0.07 -7.36
N SER A 359 0.39 0.55 -7.90
CA SER A 359 -0.55 -0.06 -8.85
C SER A 359 -0.14 0.12 -10.32
N ILE A 360 0.78 1.02 -10.64
CA ILE A 360 1.29 1.21 -12.01
C ILE A 360 2.52 0.32 -12.21
N MET A 361 2.62 -0.35 -13.34
CA MET A 361 3.71 -1.31 -13.63
C MET A 361 3.82 -2.43 -12.57
N LEU A 362 2.72 -2.77 -11.88
CA LEU A 362 2.69 -3.73 -10.77
C LEU A 362 3.09 -5.17 -11.17
N HIS A 363 3.10 -5.48 -12.46
CA HIS A 363 3.61 -6.76 -12.98
C HIS A 363 5.14 -6.87 -12.88
N LEU A 364 5.86 -5.74 -12.74
CA LEU A 364 7.29 -5.75 -12.47
C LEU A 364 7.56 -6.27 -11.05
N PRO A 365 8.70 -6.94 -10.84
CA PRO A 365 9.00 -7.58 -9.57
C PRO A 365 9.28 -6.59 -8.43
N ASP A 366 9.62 -5.33 -8.72
CA ASP A 366 10.12 -4.35 -7.77
C ASP A 366 9.23 -4.20 -6.54
N VAL A 367 7.94 -3.90 -6.70
CA VAL A 367 7.01 -3.72 -5.58
C VAL A 367 6.95 -4.98 -4.73
N ALA A 368 6.74 -6.15 -5.35
CA ALA A 368 6.62 -7.42 -4.65
C ALA A 368 7.92 -7.79 -3.93
N TYR A 369 9.06 -7.74 -4.63
CA TYR A 369 10.36 -8.11 -4.10
C TYR A 369 10.84 -7.13 -3.01
N ASN A 370 10.83 -5.83 -3.28
CA ASN A 370 11.35 -4.81 -2.37
C ASN A 370 10.54 -4.73 -1.08
N PHE A 371 9.23 -4.95 -1.14
CA PHE A 371 8.36 -4.93 0.02
C PHE A 371 8.38 -6.25 0.79
N THR A 372 8.36 -7.40 0.11
CA THR A 372 8.07 -8.70 0.79
C THR A 372 9.27 -9.64 0.92
N ARG A 373 10.36 -9.42 0.20
CA ARG A 373 11.49 -10.38 0.13
C ARG A 373 12.88 -9.76 0.30
N ARG A 374 13.07 -8.49 -0.05
CA ARG A 374 14.38 -7.84 0.06
C ARG A 374 14.90 -7.90 1.49
N LYS A 375 16.12 -8.40 1.65
CA LYS A 375 16.81 -8.41 2.94
C LYS A 375 17.23 -6.98 3.30
N PRO A 376 16.82 -6.44 4.46
CA PRO A 376 17.14 -5.07 4.80
C PRO A 376 18.63 -4.89 5.12
N SER A 377 19.23 -3.87 4.53
CA SER A 377 20.62 -3.47 4.70
C SER A 377 20.76 -2.03 5.18
N ARG A 378 19.87 -1.14 4.74
CA ARG A 378 19.84 0.29 5.13
C ARG A 378 18.81 0.56 6.24
N ALA A 379 18.90 1.72 6.87
CA ALA A 379 18.03 2.07 8.01
C ALA A 379 16.54 2.16 7.60
N ASN A 380 16.23 2.80 6.49
CA ASN A 380 14.89 2.85 5.89
C ASN A 380 14.35 1.45 5.53
N GLU A 381 15.21 0.57 5.02
CA GLU A 381 14.83 -0.82 4.73
C GLU A 381 14.52 -1.61 6.00
N TRP A 382 15.30 -1.44 7.08
CA TRP A 382 14.99 -2.06 8.38
C TRP A 382 13.68 -1.53 8.97
N GLN A 383 13.38 -0.23 8.78
CA GLN A 383 12.10 0.34 9.18
C GLN A 383 10.95 -0.30 8.40
N LEU A 384 11.01 -0.33 7.07
CA LEU A 384 9.99 -0.93 6.21
C LEU A 384 9.79 -2.41 6.56
N TRP A 385 10.89 -3.18 6.59
CA TRP A 385 10.87 -4.61 6.84
C TRP A 385 10.23 -4.92 8.20
N TYR A 386 10.71 -4.29 9.28
CA TYR A 386 10.19 -4.63 10.60
C TYR A 386 8.81 -4.05 10.84
N PHE A 387 8.49 -2.82 10.46
CA PHE A 387 7.19 -2.23 10.85
C PHE A 387 6.07 -2.53 9.89
N ALA A 388 6.35 -2.65 8.58
CA ALA A 388 5.33 -2.89 7.57
C ALA A 388 5.35 -4.34 7.07
N SER A 389 6.44 -4.79 6.45
CA SER A 389 6.47 -6.08 5.73
C SER A 389 6.21 -7.28 6.65
N MET A 390 6.79 -7.27 7.85
CA MET A 390 6.67 -8.36 8.81
C MET A 390 5.42 -8.25 9.71
N ASP A 391 4.60 -7.21 9.54
CA ASP A 391 3.37 -7.01 10.33
C ASP A 391 2.34 -8.10 9.98
N PRO A 392 1.75 -8.80 10.97
CA PRO A 392 0.82 -9.89 10.67
C PRO A 392 -0.44 -9.45 9.91
N GLY A 393 -0.95 -8.24 10.12
CA GLY A 393 -2.10 -7.69 9.39
C GLY A 393 -1.76 -7.44 7.93
N VAL A 394 -0.71 -6.65 7.72
CA VAL A 394 -0.21 -6.30 6.37
C VAL A 394 0.18 -7.56 5.59
N ALA A 395 0.95 -8.46 6.21
CA ALA A 395 1.39 -9.69 5.56
C ALA A 395 0.22 -10.60 5.18
N HIS A 396 -0.83 -10.66 6.00
CA HIS A 396 -2.07 -11.36 5.64
C HIS A 396 -2.75 -10.75 4.43
N ALA A 397 -2.92 -9.42 4.43
CA ALA A 397 -3.57 -8.69 3.35
C ALA A 397 -2.83 -8.90 2.02
N LEU A 398 -1.50 -8.76 2.03
CA LEU A 398 -0.68 -8.92 0.83
C LEU A 398 -0.58 -10.37 0.36
N ALA A 399 -0.39 -11.32 1.27
CA ALA A 399 -0.15 -12.69 0.86
C ALA A 399 -1.43 -13.49 0.57
N ARG A 400 -2.63 -13.03 0.94
CA ARG A 400 -3.88 -13.79 0.72
C ARG A 400 -4.99 -13.03 0.02
N HIS A 401 -4.88 -11.70 -0.06
CA HIS A 401 -5.94 -10.84 -0.59
C HIS A 401 -5.44 -9.81 -1.61
N PHE A 402 -4.18 -9.91 -2.06
CA PHE A 402 -3.60 -9.02 -3.06
C PHE A 402 -3.35 -9.78 -4.37
N PHE A 403 -4.25 -9.61 -5.33
CA PHE A 403 -4.15 -10.22 -6.64
C PHE A 403 -3.68 -9.17 -7.65
N TRP A 404 -2.40 -9.25 -8.06
CA TRP A 404 -1.75 -8.21 -8.87
C TRP A 404 -2.56 -7.84 -10.12
N ARG A 405 -3.17 -8.81 -10.80
CA ARG A 405 -3.98 -8.58 -12.01
C ARG A 405 -5.24 -7.75 -11.77
N GLU A 406 -5.80 -7.76 -10.57
CA GLU A 406 -6.97 -6.96 -10.22
C GLU A 406 -6.59 -5.55 -9.71
N ASN A 407 -5.30 -5.38 -9.39
CA ASN A 407 -4.74 -4.23 -8.69
C ASN A 407 -3.87 -3.34 -9.60
N ILE A 408 -3.47 -3.86 -10.76
CA ILE A 408 -2.66 -3.14 -11.75
C ILE A 408 -3.55 -2.17 -12.53
N ILE A 409 -3.05 -0.95 -12.76
CA ILE A 409 -3.66 0.03 -13.65
C ILE A 409 -2.72 0.25 -14.85
N TRP A 410 -3.27 0.22 -16.05
CA TRP A 410 -2.55 0.55 -17.28
C TRP A 410 -2.73 2.03 -17.65
N LYS A 411 -1.76 2.60 -18.38
CA LYS A 411 -1.71 4.02 -18.75
C LYS A 411 -3.01 4.51 -19.37
N GLU A 412 -3.55 3.75 -20.33
CA GLU A 412 -4.78 4.09 -21.05
C GLU A 412 -6.03 4.06 -20.16
N GLU A 413 -6.03 3.25 -19.10
CA GLU A 413 -7.16 3.13 -18.17
C GLU A 413 -7.22 4.31 -17.19
N LEU A 414 -6.11 5.00 -16.95
CA LEU A 414 -6.07 6.18 -16.09
C LEU A 414 -6.93 7.31 -16.65
N LEU A 415 -6.91 7.49 -17.97
CA LEU A 415 -7.57 8.59 -18.66
C LEU A 415 -9.03 8.27 -19.03
N ASP A 416 -9.37 6.98 -19.16
CA ASP A 416 -10.68 6.54 -19.60
C ASP A 416 -11.80 7.00 -18.65
N ARG A 417 -12.85 7.58 -19.23
CA ARG A 417 -14.10 7.98 -18.56
C ARG A 417 -15.34 7.49 -19.29
N SER A 418 -15.25 6.35 -20.00
CA SER A 418 -16.14 5.82 -21.06
C SER A 418 -17.66 5.71 -20.83
N THR A 419 -18.27 6.43 -19.89
CA THR A 419 -19.73 6.40 -19.64
C THR A 419 -20.41 7.76 -19.40
N ASN A 420 -19.70 8.90 -19.34
CA ASN A 420 -20.37 10.20 -19.18
C ASN A 420 -20.66 10.90 -20.51
N GLU A 421 -21.91 10.82 -20.98
CA GLU A 421 -22.38 11.54 -22.17
C GLU A 421 -22.35 13.07 -22.04
N ARG A 422 -22.25 13.59 -20.81
CA ARG A 422 -22.33 15.04 -20.50
C ARG A 422 -21.06 15.84 -20.77
N THR A 423 -19.91 15.18 -21.01
CA THR A 423 -18.61 15.84 -21.23
C THR A 423 -17.90 15.29 -22.47
N ARG A 424 -18.68 15.01 -23.53
CA ARG A 424 -18.08 14.74 -24.84
C ARG A 424 -17.46 16.04 -25.36
N ASP A 425 -16.14 16.03 -25.55
CA ASP A 425 -15.46 17.03 -26.37
C ASP A 425 -15.96 16.93 -27.83
N SER A 426 -15.50 17.83 -28.69
CA SER A 426 -15.86 17.85 -30.12
C SER A 426 -15.55 16.55 -30.89
N HIS A 427 -14.82 15.60 -30.25
CA HIS A 427 -14.43 14.30 -30.78
C HIS A 427 -15.08 13.10 -30.04
N GLY A 428 -15.92 13.34 -29.03
CA GLY A 428 -16.72 12.32 -28.35
C GLY A 428 -16.07 11.59 -27.17
N ILE A 429 -14.90 12.03 -26.68
CA ILE A 429 -14.14 11.38 -25.61
C ILE A 429 -13.99 12.35 -24.42
N SER A 430 -14.58 12.01 -23.27
CA SER A 430 -14.28 12.72 -22.02
C SER A 430 -13.03 12.07 -21.40
N THR A 431 -11.92 12.77 -21.30
CA THR A 431 -10.77 12.33 -20.50
C THR A 431 -10.88 12.88 -19.08
N ARG A 432 -10.47 12.11 -18.06
CA ARG A 432 -10.36 12.64 -16.70
C ARG A 432 -9.00 13.30 -16.48
N LYS A 433 -8.90 14.24 -15.54
CA LYS A 433 -7.62 14.80 -15.11
C LYS A 433 -6.84 13.75 -14.29
N VAL A 434 -5.56 13.50 -14.62
CA VAL A 434 -4.73 12.50 -13.92
C VAL A 434 -3.40 13.10 -13.51
N ALA A 435 -3.02 12.93 -12.25
CA ALA A 435 -1.69 13.26 -11.76
C ALA A 435 -1.05 12.06 -11.07
N VAL A 436 0.23 11.84 -11.31
CA VAL A 436 1.06 10.81 -10.69
C VAL A 436 2.27 11.48 -10.04
N CYS A 437 2.32 11.46 -8.72
CA CYS A 437 3.44 11.97 -7.93
C CYS A 437 4.42 10.85 -7.61
N LEU A 438 5.71 11.07 -7.89
CA LEU A 438 6.76 10.06 -7.79
C LEU A 438 7.94 10.57 -6.96
N SER A 439 8.31 9.82 -5.93
CA SER A 439 9.51 10.04 -5.14
C SER A 439 10.75 9.43 -5.83
N GLU A 440 11.81 10.21 -6.06
CA GLU A 440 13.00 9.79 -6.84
C GLU A 440 13.67 8.53 -6.29
N ARG A 441 13.75 8.41 -4.96
CA ARG A 441 14.52 7.37 -4.25
C ARG A 441 13.61 6.38 -3.53
N ASP A 442 12.41 6.21 -4.06
CA ASP A 442 11.42 5.28 -3.54
C ASP A 442 12.03 3.88 -3.37
N LEU A 443 12.07 3.39 -2.13
CA LEU A 443 12.66 2.08 -1.85
C LEU A 443 11.76 0.91 -2.29
N ILE A 444 10.51 1.13 -2.67
CA ILE A 444 9.50 0.11 -3.02
C ILE A 444 9.29 0.07 -4.53
N VAL A 445 8.96 1.21 -5.13
CA VAL A 445 8.57 1.35 -6.53
C VAL A 445 9.77 1.78 -7.37
N ASP A 446 9.94 1.18 -8.55
CA ASP A 446 10.86 1.72 -9.56
C ASP A 446 10.19 2.93 -10.25
N THR A 447 10.31 4.08 -9.61
CA THR A 447 9.64 5.31 -10.06
C THR A 447 10.18 5.84 -11.38
N LEU A 448 11.42 5.50 -11.75
CA LEU A 448 11.98 5.84 -13.06
C LEU A 448 11.25 5.06 -14.16
N SER A 449 11.16 3.73 -14.03
CA SER A 449 10.40 2.89 -14.97
C SER A 449 8.94 3.31 -15.07
N VAL A 450 8.31 3.73 -13.97
CA VAL A 450 6.94 4.26 -13.97
C VAL A 450 6.85 5.59 -14.73
N ALA A 451 7.76 6.52 -14.50
CA ALA A 451 7.76 7.81 -15.21
C ALA A 451 8.00 7.63 -16.72
N GLU A 452 8.96 6.79 -17.11
CA GLU A 452 9.25 6.47 -18.51
C GLU A 452 8.06 5.79 -19.18
N TYR A 453 7.39 4.85 -18.49
CA TYR A 453 6.17 4.20 -18.99
C TYR A 453 5.04 5.21 -19.24
N LEU A 454 4.85 6.17 -18.33
CA LEU A 454 3.81 7.19 -18.49
C LEU A 454 4.15 8.20 -19.60
N ALA A 455 5.43 8.58 -19.72
CA ALA A 455 5.94 9.49 -20.74
C ALA A 455 5.97 8.88 -22.14
N ASP A 456 6.04 7.55 -22.27
CA ASP A 456 5.83 6.81 -23.54
C ASP A 456 6.71 7.30 -24.71
N GLY A 457 8.01 7.38 -24.44
CA GLY A 457 9.02 7.79 -25.41
C GLY A 457 9.11 9.30 -25.66
N GLU A 458 8.41 10.12 -24.86
CA GLU A 458 8.67 11.56 -24.78
C GLU A 458 10.03 11.85 -24.10
N ASP A 459 10.63 13.00 -24.43
CA ASP A 459 11.83 13.52 -23.77
C ASP A 459 11.50 13.95 -22.33
N TRP A 460 11.30 12.97 -21.45
CA TRP A 460 11.21 13.18 -20.02
C TRP A 460 12.55 12.87 -19.37
N THR A 461 13.03 13.79 -18.53
CA THR A 461 14.25 13.59 -17.74
C THR A 461 13.98 13.96 -16.28
N PRO A 462 14.43 13.15 -15.32
CA PRO A 462 14.28 13.49 -13.91
C PRO A 462 15.06 14.77 -13.59
N SER A 463 14.42 15.69 -12.86
CA SER A 463 15.09 16.90 -12.40
C SER A 463 16.17 16.52 -11.36
N THR A 464 17.37 17.08 -11.50
CA THR A 464 18.45 16.87 -10.52
C THR A 464 18.33 17.94 -9.43
N GLY A 465 18.21 17.52 -8.16
CA GLY A 465 17.98 18.42 -7.01
C GLY A 465 19.12 19.40 -6.67
N SER A 466 20.00 19.73 -7.61
CA SER A 466 21.09 20.71 -7.48
C SER A 466 20.70 22.14 -7.88
N ASP A 467 19.52 22.34 -8.47
CA ASP A 467 19.07 23.67 -8.91
C ASP A 467 18.33 24.40 -7.78
N VAL A 468 18.96 25.43 -7.20
CA VAL A 468 18.43 26.22 -6.08
C VAL A 468 17.68 27.44 -6.62
N GLY A 469 16.36 27.55 -6.39
CA GLY A 469 15.58 28.78 -6.61
C GLY A 469 14.06 28.62 -6.68
N ASP A 470 13.32 29.73 -6.59
CA ASP A 470 11.84 29.84 -6.68
C ASP A 470 11.25 29.35 -8.04
N GLU A 471 12.10 29.05 -9.03
CA GLU A 471 11.70 28.42 -10.31
C GLU A 471 11.44 26.91 -10.21
N MET A 472 11.58 26.29 -9.03
CA MET A 472 11.27 24.87 -8.79
C MET A 472 9.80 24.50 -9.02
N LEU A 473 8.86 25.45 -8.97
CA LEU A 473 7.42 25.17 -9.00
C LEU A 473 6.91 24.70 -10.37
N HIS A 474 7.61 25.03 -11.46
CA HIS A 474 7.17 24.76 -12.84
C HIS A 474 8.02 23.74 -13.60
N ARG A 475 9.19 23.32 -13.08
CA ARG A 475 10.08 22.35 -13.76
C ARG A 475 9.90 20.88 -13.36
N ASP A 476 9.35 20.61 -12.19
CA ASP A 476 9.16 19.24 -11.68
C ASP A 476 7.82 18.60 -12.11
N LEU A 477 7.02 19.31 -12.90
CA LEU A 477 5.78 18.84 -13.49
C LEU A 477 6.02 18.60 -14.98
N HIS A 478 5.90 17.36 -15.41
CA HIS A 478 5.82 17.00 -16.83
C HIS A 478 4.38 16.67 -17.18
N VAL A 479 3.88 17.20 -18.30
CA VAL A 479 2.55 16.85 -18.80
C VAL A 479 2.75 16.04 -20.07
N THR A 480 2.30 14.79 -20.06
CA THR A 480 2.41 13.92 -21.24
C THR A 480 1.48 14.40 -22.35
N ARG A 481 1.70 13.92 -23.59
CA ARG A 481 0.81 14.19 -24.73
C ARG A 481 -0.64 13.80 -24.46
N ASP A 482 -0.84 12.75 -23.67
CA ASP A 482 -2.17 12.26 -23.29
C ASP A 482 -2.78 13.04 -22.11
N GLY A 483 -2.06 14.03 -21.56
CA GLY A 483 -2.51 14.90 -20.48
C GLY A 483 -2.31 14.34 -19.07
N ILE A 484 -1.44 13.35 -18.89
CA ILE A 484 -1.06 12.86 -17.55
C ILE A 484 -0.01 13.81 -16.96
N GLU A 485 -0.29 14.33 -15.77
CA GLU A 485 0.64 15.16 -15.00
C GLU A 485 1.59 14.28 -14.16
N ILE A 486 2.87 14.23 -14.49
CA ILE A 486 3.91 13.55 -13.71
C ILE A 486 4.59 14.57 -12.81
N LEU A 487 4.42 14.45 -11.50
CA LEU A 487 5.07 15.29 -10.50
C LEU A 487 6.25 14.55 -9.87
N TRP A 488 7.47 14.97 -10.18
CA TRP A 488 8.69 14.38 -9.65
C TRP A 488 9.13 15.04 -8.34
N PHE A 489 9.53 14.24 -7.36
CA PHE A 489 10.04 14.72 -6.06
C PHE A 489 11.49 14.27 -5.83
N PRO A 490 12.48 15.13 -6.15
CA PRO A 490 13.89 14.81 -6.03
C PRO A 490 14.31 14.48 -4.59
N GLY A 491 15.16 13.46 -4.46
CA GLY A 491 15.78 13.02 -3.21
C GLY A 491 14.84 12.40 -2.18
N LEU A 492 13.53 12.35 -2.44
CA LEU A 492 12.55 11.76 -1.52
C LEU A 492 12.49 10.24 -1.67
N ASP A 493 12.31 9.57 -0.54
CA ASP A 493 11.93 8.16 -0.44
C ASP A 493 10.40 8.04 -0.35
N HIS A 494 9.88 6.82 -0.46
CA HIS A 494 8.45 6.50 -0.48
C HIS A 494 7.67 7.17 0.66
N GLY A 495 6.62 7.91 0.31
CA GLY A 495 5.75 8.63 1.23
C GLY A 495 6.41 9.83 1.94
N GLN A 496 7.67 10.18 1.68
CA GLN A 496 8.31 11.34 2.30
C GLN A 496 7.74 12.67 1.82
N MET A 497 6.94 12.68 0.75
CA MET A 497 6.19 13.87 0.34
C MET A 497 5.24 14.40 1.43
N PHE A 498 4.83 13.57 2.39
CA PHE A 498 4.00 13.98 3.53
C PHE A 498 4.79 14.53 4.73
N GLU A 499 6.13 14.52 4.72
CA GLU A 499 6.92 14.94 5.89
C GLU A 499 7.15 16.44 5.96
N LYS A 500 7.34 17.09 4.81
CA LYS A 500 7.61 18.53 4.71
C LYS A 500 6.40 19.28 4.18
N ARG A 501 6.17 20.46 4.77
CA ARG A 501 5.10 21.38 4.36
C ARG A 501 5.18 21.72 2.87
N GLU A 502 6.36 22.06 2.36
CA GLU A 502 6.56 22.44 0.94
C GLU A 502 6.10 21.34 -0.03
N ASN A 503 6.41 20.08 0.28
CA ASN A 503 6.04 18.93 -0.56
C ASN A 503 4.53 18.69 -0.54
N GLN A 504 3.94 18.68 0.65
CA GLN A 504 2.49 18.59 0.83
C GLN A 504 1.75 19.72 0.08
N ASP A 505 2.29 20.95 0.09
CA ASP A 505 1.69 22.10 -0.61
C ASP A 505 1.69 21.89 -2.13
N ARG A 506 2.75 21.29 -2.68
CA ARG A 506 2.81 20.92 -4.10
C ARG A 506 1.68 19.95 -4.45
N VAL A 507 1.50 18.89 -3.67
CA VAL A 507 0.44 17.89 -3.90
C VAL A 507 -0.95 18.52 -3.73
N CYS A 508 -1.16 19.34 -2.68
CA CYS A 508 -2.45 20.00 -2.44
C CYS A 508 -2.83 20.92 -3.59
N ARG A 509 -1.88 21.65 -4.21
CA ARG A 509 -2.18 22.51 -5.37
C ARG A 509 -2.73 21.73 -6.57
N VAL A 510 -2.22 20.54 -6.84
CA VAL A 510 -2.74 19.68 -7.93
C VAL A 510 -4.12 19.13 -7.58
N ILE A 511 -4.33 18.68 -6.34
CA ILE A 511 -5.65 18.23 -5.90
C ILE A 511 -6.65 19.39 -6.01
N ASP A 512 -6.29 20.58 -5.55
CA ASP A 512 -7.15 21.76 -5.57
C ASP A 512 -7.48 22.22 -7.01
N SER A 513 -6.55 22.10 -7.97
CA SER A 513 -6.82 22.40 -9.39
C SER A 513 -7.73 21.38 -10.06
N TYR A 514 -7.77 20.14 -9.55
CA TYR A 514 -8.66 19.10 -10.04
C TYR A 514 -10.06 19.21 -9.43
N CYS A 515 -10.16 19.82 -8.24
CA CYS A 515 -11.43 20.14 -7.62
C CYS A 515 -12.15 21.32 -8.29
N ALA A 516 -11.41 22.18 -9.02
CA ALA A 516 -11.92 23.38 -9.68
C ALA A 516 -12.58 23.11 -11.04
#